data_AF-A0A0B7N0L3-F1
#
_entry.id   AF-A0A0B7N0L3-F1
#
_cell.length_a   1.000
_cell.length_b   1.000
_cell.length_c   1.000
_cell.angle_alpha   90.00
_cell.angle_beta   90.00
_cell.angle_gamma   90.00
#
_symmetry.space_group_name_H-M   'P 1'
#
loop_
_entity.id
_entity.type
_entity.pdbx_description
1 polymer ?
#
loop_
_entity_poly.entity_id
_entity_poly.type
_entity_poly.pdbx_seq_one_letter_code
_entity_poly.pdbx_strand_id
1 'polypeptide(L)'
;MLDLAQRYDIDLECACEGSLACSTCHVICEPEYFDKMEEPSDEENDMLDLAFGLTETSRLGCQIEMNKDLDGITVRIPSATRNLRVDG
;
A
#
# COMPACT_ATOMS: atom_id res chain seq x y z
N MET A 1 0.99 -2.98 -7.95
CA MET A 1 0.99 -1.50 -8.04
C MET A 1 2.39 -0.90 -7.95
N LEU A 2 3.27 -1.42 -7.08
CA LEU A 2 4.62 -0.90 -6.85
C LEU A 2 5.45 -0.67 -8.13
N ASP A 3 5.46 -1.63 -9.06
CA ASP A 3 6.19 -1.51 -10.34
C ASP A 3 5.72 -0.31 -11.18
N LEU A 4 4.42 0.02 -11.12
CA LEU A 4 3.88 1.20 -11.80
C LEU A 4 4.37 2.47 -11.11
N ALA A 5 4.34 2.54 -9.78
CA ALA A 5 4.81 3.71 -9.05
C ALA A 5 6.29 4.00 -9.39
N GLN A 6 7.15 2.97 -9.37
CA GLN A 6 8.55 3.11 -9.75
C GLN A 6 8.73 3.54 -11.22
N ARG A 7 7.97 2.93 -12.14
CA ARG A 7 8.07 3.25 -13.58
C ARG A 7 7.68 4.69 -13.90
N TYR A 8 6.79 5.28 -13.12
CA TYR A 8 6.30 6.65 -13.31
C TYR A 8 6.91 7.65 -12.32
N ASP A 9 7.97 7.26 -11.59
CA ASP A 9 8.68 8.13 -10.63
C ASP A 9 7.75 8.71 -9.55
N ILE A 10 6.79 7.91 -9.10
CA ILE A 10 5.89 8.24 -7.99
C ILE A 10 6.60 7.86 -6.68
N ASP A 11 6.64 8.79 -5.74
CA ASP A 11 7.24 8.62 -4.41
C ASP A 11 6.38 7.72 -3.51
N LEU A 12 6.38 6.43 -3.83
CA LEU A 12 5.79 5.36 -3.03
C LEU A 12 6.92 4.50 -2.47
N GLU A 13 7.19 4.68 -1.18
CA GLU A 13 8.24 3.95 -0.49
C GLU A 13 7.90 2.45 -0.36
N CYS A 14 8.89 1.58 -0.49
CA CYS A 14 8.72 0.15 -0.24
C CYS A 14 10.02 -0.45 0.32
N ALA A 15 10.30 -0.15 1.59
CA ALA A 15 11.57 -0.48 2.24
C ALA A 15 11.86 -1.99 2.32
N CYS A 16 10.82 -2.83 2.33
CA CYS A 16 10.97 -4.30 2.38
C CYS A 16 10.94 -4.98 1.00
N GLU A 17 10.96 -4.20 -0.09
CA GLU A 17 10.92 -4.71 -1.47
C GLU A 17 9.70 -5.63 -1.75
N GLY A 18 8.59 -5.40 -1.06
CA GLY A 18 7.35 -6.17 -1.22
C GLY A 18 7.29 -7.47 -0.40
N SER A 19 8.25 -7.71 0.49
CA SER A 19 8.33 -8.92 1.32
C SER A 19 7.34 -8.99 2.49
N LEU A 20 6.27 -8.17 2.46
CA LEU A 20 5.26 -8.07 3.52
C LEU A 20 5.84 -7.84 4.94
N ALA A 21 6.94 -7.10 5.04
CA ALA A 21 7.67 -6.90 6.30
C ALA A 21 7.68 -5.44 6.79
N CYS A 22 6.92 -4.56 6.16
CA CYS A 22 6.77 -3.15 6.56
C CYS A 22 5.46 -2.57 6.03
N SER A 23 5.12 -1.35 6.49
CA SER A 23 3.97 -0.58 6.02
C SER A 23 4.34 0.71 5.27
N THR A 24 5.57 0.80 4.75
CA THR A 24 6.03 1.99 4.01
C THR A 24 5.32 2.19 2.68
N CYS A 25 4.79 1.11 2.08
CA CYS A 25 3.99 1.16 0.85
C CYS A 25 2.49 1.37 1.09
N HIS A 26 2.12 1.82 2.29
CA HIS A 26 0.73 2.05 2.65
C HIS A 26 0.08 3.07 1.70
N VAL A 27 -1.06 2.68 1.14
CA VAL A 27 -1.93 3.51 0.32
C VAL A 27 -3.36 3.44 0.83
N ILE A 28 -4.14 4.47 0.55
CA ILE A 28 -5.57 4.51 0.86
C ILE A 28 -6.33 4.48 -0.46
N CYS A 29 -7.11 3.43 -0.67
CA CYS A 29 -7.87 3.20 -1.89
C CYS A 29 -9.23 3.91 -1.84
N GLU A 30 -9.74 4.31 -3.01
CA GLU A 30 -11.13 4.73 -3.11
C GLU A 30 -12.09 3.56 -2.81
N PRO A 31 -13.17 3.76 -2.04
CA PRO A 31 -14.08 2.67 -1.65
C PRO A 31 -14.64 1.87 -2.83
N GLU A 32 -14.92 2.53 -3.96
CA GLU A 32 -15.47 1.89 -5.16
C GLU A 32 -14.51 0.89 -5.84
N TYR A 33 -13.22 0.97 -5.53
CA TYR A 33 -12.19 0.05 -6.02
C TYR A 33 -11.75 -0.94 -4.94
N PHE A 34 -11.83 -0.55 -3.67
CA PHE A 34 -11.46 -1.41 -2.54
C PHE A 34 -12.29 -2.71 -2.55
N ASP A 35 -13.60 -2.62 -2.77
CA ASP A 35 -14.51 -3.78 -2.81
C ASP A 35 -14.27 -4.72 -4.01
N LYS A 36 -13.47 -4.28 -5.00
CA LYS A 36 -13.10 -5.08 -6.18
C LYS A 36 -11.76 -5.78 -6.03
N MET A 37 -11.01 -5.48 -4.96
CA MET A 37 -9.74 -6.12 -4.66
C MET A 37 -9.98 -7.40 -3.86
N GLU A 38 -8.99 -8.29 -3.85
CA GLU A 38 -8.95 -9.36 -2.86
C GLU A 38 -8.80 -8.76 -1.46
N GLU A 39 -9.48 -9.34 -0.48
CA GLU A 39 -9.37 -8.91 0.92
C GLU A 39 -7.91 -9.01 1.38
N PRO A 40 -7.43 -8.06 2.22
CA PRO A 40 -6.08 -8.14 2.77
C PRO A 40 -5.93 -9.42 3.60
N SER A 41 -4.78 -10.07 3.48
CA SER A 41 -4.46 -11.22 4.32
C SER A 41 -4.26 -10.81 5.78
N ASP A 42 -4.32 -11.77 6.71
CA ASP A 42 -4.04 -11.51 8.13
C ASP A 42 -2.65 -10.88 8.33
N GLU A 43 -1.63 -11.37 7.60
CA GLU A 43 -0.27 -10.82 7.64
C GLU A 43 -0.21 -9.38 7.08
N GLU A 44 -1.01 -9.06 6.06
CA GLU A 44 -1.13 -7.69 5.57
C GLU A 44 -1.78 -6.77 6.61
N ASN A 45 -2.85 -7.24 7.26
CA ASN A 45 -3.53 -6.50 8.33
C ASN A 45 -2.61 -6.24 9.52
N ASP A 46 -1.81 -7.23 9.94
CA ASP A 46 -0.83 -7.09 11.01
C ASP A 46 0.19 -5.97 10.71
N MET A 47 0.59 -5.82 9.44
CA MET A 47 1.48 -4.74 9.02
C MET A 47 0.76 -3.39 8.91
N LEU A 48 -0.49 -3.39 8.43
CA LEU A 48 -1.32 -2.19 8.33
C LEU A 48 -1.63 -1.58 9.69
N ASP A 49 -1.76 -2.38 10.75
CA ASP A 49 -1.91 -1.92 12.13
C ASP A 49 -0.74 -1.04 12.61
N LEU A 50 0.43 -1.19 12.00
CA LEU A 50 1.62 -0.39 12.28
C LEU A 50 1.69 0.90 11.45
N ALA A 51 0.80 1.06 10.47
CA ALA A 51 0.81 2.16 9.50
C ALA A 51 0.29 3.48 10.11
N PHE A 52 0.80 4.59 9.62
CA PHE A 52 0.33 5.91 10.03
C PHE A 52 -0.92 6.29 9.23
N GLY A 53 -1.97 6.78 9.90
CA GLY A 53 -3.19 7.22 9.23
C GLY A 53 -3.97 6.07 8.59
N LEU A 54 -4.03 4.91 9.27
CA LEU A 54 -4.84 3.77 8.87
C LEU A 54 -6.31 4.16 8.70
N THR A 55 -6.96 3.61 7.68
CA THR A 55 -8.36 3.82 7.31
C THR A 55 -8.98 2.48 6.89
N GLU A 56 -10.31 2.42 6.77
CA GLU A 56 -11.03 1.21 6.38
C GLU A 56 -10.64 0.70 4.98
N THR A 57 -10.21 1.60 4.08
CA THR A 57 -9.81 1.25 2.70
C THR A 57 -8.29 1.26 2.50
N SER A 58 -7.53 1.16 3.59
CA SER A 58 -6.08 1.08 3.54
C SER A 58 -5.59 -0.28 3.04
N ARG A 59 -4.54 -0.26 2.22
CA ARG A 59 -3.87 -1.45 1.69
C ARG A 59 -2.36 -1.23 1.63
N LEU A 60 -1.60 -2.33 1.59
CA LEU A 60 -0.19 -2.29 1.23
C LEU A 60 -0.07 -2.32 -0.29
N GLY A 61 0.44 -1.25 -0.90
CA GLY A 61 0.56 -1.12 -2.35
C GLY A 61 1.42 -2.20 -3.01
N CYS A 62 2.27 -2.90 -2.24
CA CYS A 62 3.00 -4.07 -2.73
C CYS A 62 2.13 -5.32 -2.89
N GLN A 63 1.01 -5.43 -2.18
CA GLN A 63 0.08 -6.57 -2.25
C GLN A 63 -1.07 -6.34 -3.25
N ILE A 64 -1.21 -5.13 -3.79
CA ILE A 64 -2.24 -4.83 -4.79
C ILE A 64 -1.80 -5.30 -6.18
N GLU A 65 -2.45 -6.35 -6.68
CA GLU A 65 -2.35 -6.80 -8.05
C GLU A 65 -3.22 -5.95 -8.99
N MET A 66 -2.62 -5.37 -10.03
CA MET A 66 -3.35 -4.54 -10.99
C MET A 66 -4.09 -5.42 -12.00
N ASN A 67 -5.40 -5.23 -12.12
CA ASN A 67 -6.24 -5.94 -13.09
C ASN A 67 -7.20 -4.96 -13.79
N LYS A 68 -8.04 -5.47 -14.71
CA LYS A 68 -8.97 -4.64 -15.50
C LYS A 68 -10.10 -4.02 -14.68
N ASP A 69 -10.48 -4.63 -13.56
CA ASP A 69 -11.54 -4.11 -12.69
C ASP A 69 -11.09 -2.89 -11.88
N LEU A 70 -9.77 -2.67 -11.81
CA LEU A 70 -9.11 -1.52 -11.21
C LEU A 70 -8.77 -0.41 -12.21
N ASP A 71 -9.27 -0.47 -13.45
CA ASP A 71 -9.03 0.60 -14.42
C ASP A 71 -9.65 1.93 -13.94
N GLY A 72 -8.84 2.99 -13.96
CA GLY A 72 -9.20 4.31 -13.43
C GLY A 72 -9.03 4.50 -11.92
N ILE A 73 -8.50 3.51 -11.18
CA ILE A 73 -8.32 3.62 -9.73
C ILE A 73 -7.50 4.86 -9.34
N THR A 74 -8.01 5.60 -8.35
CA THR A 74 -7.22 6.60 -7.63
C THR A 74 -6.88 6.09 -6.24
N VAL A 75 -5.63 6.28 -5.84
CA VAL A 75 -5.16 6.02 -4.48
C VAL A 75 -4.49 7.25 -3.90
N ARG A 76 -4.58 7.38 -2.59
CA ARG A 76 -3.88 8.42 -1.83
C ARG A 76 -2.71 7.82 -1.07
N ILE A 77 -1.54 8.41 -1.25
CA ILE A 77 -0.37 8.13 -0.41
C ILE A 77 -0.49 8.98 0.85
N PRO A 78 -0.48 8.39 2.06
CA PRO A 78 -0.50 9.13 3.32
C PRO A 78 0.69 10.10 3.41
N SER A 79 0.54 11.19 4.16
CA SER A 79 1.58 12.22 4.30
C SER A 79 2.81 11.77 5.10
N ALA A 80 2.77 10.59 5.72
CA ALA A 80 3.88 10.01 6.45
C ALA A 80 3.80 8.48 6.37
N THR A 81 4.95 7.85 6.19
CA THR A 81 5.15 6.41 6.24
C THR A 81 5.99 6.08 7.48
N ARG A 82 5.76 4.90 8.08
CA ARG A 82 6.58 4.43 9.20
C ARG A 82 7.71 3.56 8.66
N ASN A 83 8.86 4.16 8.41
CA ASN A 83 10.08 3.42 8.10
C ASN A 83 10.83 3.09 9.41
N LEU A 84 10.99 1.79 9.72
CA LEU A 84 11.89 1.32 10.78
C LEU A 84 13.33 1.32 10.26
N ARG A 85 13.85 2.48 9.87
CA ARG A 85 15.28 2.63 9.68
C ARG A 85 15.89 2.82 11.07
N VAL A 86 16.57 1.78 11.56
CA VAL A 86 17.49 1.95 12.70
C VAL A 86 18.61 2.83 12.16
N ASP A 87 18.51 4.15 12.38
CA ASP A 87 19.68 4.99 12.29
C ASP A 87 20.66 4.46 13.34
N GLY A 88 21.76 3.86 12.85
CA GLY A 88 22.78 3.20 13.66
C GLY A 88 23.46 4.13 14.65
#